data_AF-A0A7K0T0P6-F1
#
_entry.id   AF-A0A7K0T0P6-F1
#
_cell.length_a   1.000
_cell.length_b   1.000
_cell.length_c   1.000
_cell.angle_alpha   90.00
_cell.angle_beta   90.00
_cell.angle_gamma   90.00
#
_symmetry.space_group_name_H-M   'P 1'
#
loop_
_entity.id
_entity.type
_entity.pdbx_description
1 polymer ?
#
loop_
_entity_poly.entity_id
_entity_poly.type
_entity_poly.pdbx_seq_one_letter_code
_entity_poly.pdbx_strand_id
1 'polypeptide(L)'
;ERVREEFTKLLMSAHPRVGITILVDTGIAELVLPEIPKLRLEIDEHHHHKDVYEHSITVLEQAIAQEDRLGGPNLVIRLAALLHDIGKPKTRNLIEGGGVSFHHHEVVGARLSKNRMKALRFDNETIDAVETLVALHLRFHGYGDGEWTDSAVRRYVRDAGDLLTHLHVLTRADCTTRNAKKADRLARTYDGLEARIAKLSEEEELSKIRPDLDGAQVMSLLGIKPSADVGKALDFLMELRMEHGPLGEERATQELLQWWKARRHP
;
A
#
# COMPACT_ATOMS: atom_id res chain seq x y z
N GLU A 1 -15.33 3.23 22.30
CA GLU A 1 -15.84 4.43 21.60
C GLU A 1 -15.20 5.73 22.08
N ARG A 2 -15.33 6.15 23.35
CA ARG A 2 -14.68 7.40 23.83
C ARG A 2 -13.17 7.48 23.58
N VAL A 3 -12.42 6.40 23.81
CA VAL A 3 -10.97 6.33 23.53
C VAL A 3 -10.66 6.61 22.05
N ARG A 4 -11.45 6.04 21.13
CA ARG A 4 -11.30 6.24 19.68
C ARG A 4 -11.55 7.70 19.32
N GLU A 5 -12.61 8.30 19.85
CA GLU A 5 -12.96 9.70 19.54
C GLU A 5 -11.87 10.68 19.98
N GLU A 6 -11.34 10.54 21.20
CA GLU A 6 -10.26 11.41 21.68
C GLU A 6 -8.96 11.17 20.91
N PHE A 7 -8.64 9.91 20.57
CA PHE A 7 -7.50 9.60 19.71
C PHE A 7 -7.66 10.20 18.31
N THR A 8 -8.84 10.10 17.70
CA THR A 8 -9.14 10.74 16.41
C THR A 8 -9.01 12.25 16.49
N LYS A 9 -9.54 12.92 17.52
CA LYS A 9 -9.38 14.37 17.69
C LYS A 9 -7.93 14.78 17.82
N LEU A 10 -7.15 14.03 18.60
CA LEU A 10 -5.71 14.23 18.77
C LEU A 10 -5.00 14.11 17.42
N LEU A 11 -5.25 13.02 16.68
CA LEU A 11 -4.63 12.75 15.40
C LEU A 11 -5.03 13.77 14.32
N MET A 12 -6.27 14.26 14.36
CA MET A 12 -6.82 15.28 13.45
C MET A 12 -6.46 16.71 13.84
N SER A 13 -5.76 16.93 14.95
CA SER A 13 -5.30 18.27 15.34
C SER A 13 -4.23 18.81 14.37
N ALA A 14 -3.92 20.10 14.47
CA ALA A 14 -2.86 20.72 13.65
C ALA A 14 -1.46 20.16 13.97
N HIS A 15 -1.23 19.70 15.20
CA HIS A 15 0.08 19.27 15.69
C HIS A 15 -0.03 17.95 16.48
N PRO A 16 -0.37 16.82 15.83
CA PRO A 16 -0.62 15.55 16.51
C PRO A 16 0.62 14.98 17.20
N ARG A 17 1.84 15.34 16.75
CA ARG A 17 3.11 14.97 17.39
C ARG A 17 3.08 15.19 18.90
N VAL A 18 2.67 16.37 19.36
CA VAL A 18 2.70 16.72 20.79
C VAL A 18 1.82 15.76 21.59
N GLY A 19 0.60 15.51 21.10
CA GLY A 19 -0.31 14.58 21.76
C GLY A 19 0.19 13.13 21.75
N ILE A 20 0.74 12.66 20.63
CA ILE A 20 1.28 11.29 20.52
C ILE A 20 2.47 11.13 21.46
N THR A 21 3.40 12.10 21.48
CA THR A 21 4.56 12.07 22.38
C THR A 21 4.12 12.03 23.85
N ILE A 22 3.14 12.84 24.25
CA ILE A 22 2.60 12.79 25.62
C ILE A 22 1.99 11.41 25.93
N LEU A 23 1.20 10.83 25.02
CA LEU A 23 0.65 9.50 25.21
C LEU A 23 1.76 8.46 25.43
N VAL A 24 2.85 8.54 24.66
CA VAL A 24 3.96 7.60 24.78
C VAL A 24 4.76 7.83 26.06
N ASP A 25 5.16 9.06 26.35
CA ASP A 25 6.02 9.39 27.50
C ASP A 25 5.33 9.18 28.85
N THR A 26 4.01 9.29 28.90
CA THR A 26 3.21 9.00 30.10
C THR A 26 2.85 7.52 30.26
N GLY A 27 3.18 6.66 29.28
CA GLY A 27 2.80 5.26 29.26
C GLY A 27 1.33 4.98 28.88
N ILE A 28 0.52 6.02 28.66
CA ILE A 28 -0.90 5.85 28.26
C ILE A 28 -0.99 5.12 26.91
N ALA A 29 -0.05 5.35 26.00
CA ALA A 29 0.01 4.67 24.71
C ALA A 29 0.05 3.14 24.87
N GLU A 30 0.65 2.59 25.93
CA GLU A 30 0.68 1.15 26.16
C GLU A 30 -0.72 0.54 26.37
N LEU A 31 -1.67 1.36 26.85
CA LEU A 31 -3.05 0.93 27.08
C LEU A 31 -3.91 1.04 25.82
N VAL A 32 -3.74 2.12 25.04
CA VAL A 32 -4.65 2.46 23.94
C VAL A 32 -4.07 2.18 22.55
N LEU A 33 -2.76 2.36 22.38
CA LEU A 33 -2.04 2.26 21.12
C LEU A 33 -0.62 1.67 21.32
N PRO A 34 -0.49 0.46 21.91
CA PRO A 34 0.80 -0.13 22.31
C PRO A 34 1.75 -0.46 21.18
N GLU A 35 1.30 -0.43 19.92
CA GLU A 35 2.15 -0.64 18.75
C GLU A 35 3.11 0.53 18.54
N ILE A 36 2.72 1.75 18.90
CA ILE A 36 3.53 2.96 18.72
C ILE A 36 4.74 3.04 19.66
N PRO A 37 4.63 2.86 20.99
CA PRO A 37 5.82 2.84 21.85
C PRO A 37 6.80 1.73 21.47
N LYS A 38 6.32 0.60 20.93
CA LYS A 38 7.17 -0.51 20.46
C LYS A 38 8.05 -0.16 19.26
N LEU A 39 7.78 0.96 18.57
CA LEU A 39 8.63 1.46 17.51
C LEU A 39 9.92 2.11 18.03
N ARG A 40 10.01 2.40 19.34
CA ARG A 40 11.27 2.81 19.99
C ARG A 40 12.17 1.57 20.13
N LEU A 41 12.77 1.15 19.01
CA LEU A 41 13.70 0.03 18.97
C LEU A 41 15.01 0.44 19.68
N GLU A 42 15.57 -0.46 20.48
CA GLU A 42 16.87 -0.24 21.13
C GLU A 42 17.96 0.00 20.07
N ILE A 43 18.78 1.02 20.31
CA ILE A 43 19.90 1.41 19.45
C ILE A 43 21.01 0.38 19.62
N ASP A 44 21.40 -0.30 18.54
CA ASP A 44 22.61 -1.15 18.50
C ASP A 44 23.87 -0.27 18.69
N GLU A 45 24.94 -0.83 19.28
CA GLU A 45 26.25 -0.20 19.48
C GLU A 45 26.80 0.48 18.20
N HIS A 46 26.38 0.02 17.02
CA HIS A 46 26.76 0.58 15.72
C HIS A 46 25.88 1.74 15.20
N HIS A 47 24.93 2.25 15.98
CA HIS A 47 24.16 3.49 15.72
C HIS A 47 23.43 3.58 14.36
N HIS A 48 23.17 2.46 13.68
CA HIS A 48 22.57 2.46 12.34
C HIS A 48 21.04 2.41 12.31
N HIS A 49 20.37 2.48 13.46
CA HIS A 49 18.91 2.52 13.52
C HIS A 49 18.42 3.96 13.58
N LYS A 50 17.79 4.41 12.49
CA LYS A 50 16.86 5.54 12.59
C LYS A 50 15.74 5.08 13.53
N ASP A 51 15.53 5.81 14.61
CA ASP A 51 14.41 5.57 15.52
C ASP A 51 13.11 5.48 14.69
N VAL A 52 12.52 4.28 14.65
CA VAL A 52 11.34 3.99 13.83
C VAL A 52 10.15 4.80 14.34
N TYR A 53 10.09 5.07 15.64
CA TYR A 53 9.07 5.95 16.21
C TYR A 53 9.16 7.36 15.62
N GLU A 54 10.33 8.01 15.72
CA GLU A 54 10.52 9.37 15.18
C GLU A 54 10.33 9.43 13.66
N HIS A 55 10.71 8.36 12.96
CA HIS A 55 10.41 8.22 11.54
C HIS A 55 8.90 8.23 11.29
N SER A 56 8.11 7.37 11.95
CA SER A 56 6.65 7.35 11.76
C SER A 56 5.98 8.68 12.10
N ILE A 57 6.46 9.40 13.12
CA ILE A 57 5.95 10.76 13.40
C ILE A 57 6.32 11.74 12.29
N THR A 58 7.54 11.67 11.76
CA THR A 58 7.96 12.50 10.62
C THR A 58 7.12 12.22 9.38
N VAL A 59 6.84 10.94 9.08
CA VAL A 59 5.97 10.54 7.96
C VAL A 59 4.55 11.07 8.16
N LEU A 60 4.00 11.00 9.38
CA LEU A 60 2.71 11.60 9.71
C LEU A 60 2.67 13.11 9.41
N GLU A 61 3.67 13.86 9.85
CA GLU A 61 3.74 15.31 9.60
C GLU A 61 3.87 15.64 8.10
N GLN A 62 4.68 14.87 7.37
CA GLN A 62 4.84 15.04 5.93
C GLN A 62 3.58 14.66 5.14
N ALA A 63 2.81 13.67 5.63
CA ALA A 63 1.52 13.31 5.06
C ALA A 63 0.49 14.44 5.27
N ILE A 64 0.45 15.02 6.48
CA ILE A 64 -0.39 16.18 6.81
C ILE A 64 -0.10 17.36 5.88
N ALA A 65 1.17 17.63 5.61
CA ALA A 65 1.58 18.68 4.69
C ALA A 65 1.14 18.46 3.22
N GLN A 66 0.64 17.27 2.88
CA GLN A 66 0.19 16.91 1.53
C GLN A 66 -1.32 16.61 1.46
N GLU A 67 -2.06 16.81 2.54
CA GLU A 67 -3.50 16.49 2.64
C GLU A 67 -4.39 17.31 1.69
N ASP A 68 -3.91 18.46 1.19
CA ASP A 68 -4.62 19.22 0.15
C ASP A 68 -4.88 18.38 -1.12
N ARG A 69 -4.00 17.40 -1.42
CA ARG A 69 -4.21 16.43 -2.51
C ARG A 69 -5.41 15.52 -2.29
N LEU A 70 -5.90 15.42 -1.05
CA LEU A 70 -7.04 14.62 -0.63
C LEU A 70 -8.27 15.48 -0.31
N GLY A 71 -8.21 16.80 -0.58
CA GLY A 71 -9.28 17.75 -0.28
C GLY A 71 -9.27 18.30 1.16
N GLY A 72 -8.16 18.15 1.88
CA GLY A 72 -7.98 18.68 3.25
C GLY A 72 -7.71 17.58 4.29
N PRO A 73 -7.78 17.91 5.59
CA PRO A 73 -7.46 16.99 6.68
C PRO A 73 -8.15 15.64 6.54
N ASN A 74 -7.38 14.55 6.54
CA ASN A 74 -7.88 13.22 6.19
C ASN A 74 -7.44 12.18 7.23
N LEU A 75 -8.42 11.56 7.89
CA LEU A 75 -8.15 10.60 8.96
C LEU A 75 -7.44 9.33 8.47
N VAL A 76 -7.82 8.83 7.29
CA VAL A 76 -7.28 7.59 6.72
C VAL A 76 -5.79 7.71 6.46
N ILE A 77 -5.34 8.81 5.82
CA ILE A 77 -3.91 8.99 5.55
C ILE A 77 -3.10 9.20 6.81
N ARG A 78 -3.62 9.93 7.81
CA ARG A 78 -2.92 10.14 9.09
C ARG A 78 -2.76 8.83 9.87
N LEU A 79 -3.80 7.99 9.90
CA LEU A 79 -3.72 6.67 10.50
C LEU A 79 -2.73 5.77 9.75
N ALA A 80 -2.81 5.73 8.42
CA ALA A 80 -1.88 4.95 7.61
C ALA A 80 -0.42 5.39 7.81
N ALA A 81 -0.15 6.70 7.79
CA ALA A 81 1.18 7.27 8.02
C ALA A 81 1.73 6.94 9.41
N LEU A 82 0.91 7.04 10.46
CA LEU A 82 1.33 6.69 11.81
C LEU A 82 1.57 5.18 11.99
N LEU A 83 0.83 4.34 11.25
CA LEU A 83 0.83 2.89 11.43
C LEU A 83 1.64 2.10 10.40
N HIS A 84 2.17 2.72 9.33
CA HIS A 84 2.78 2.00 8.20
C HIS A 84 3.88 1.02 8.62
N ASP A 85 4.64 1.39 9.65
CA ASP A 85 5.85 0.70 10.08
C ASP A 85 5.69 -0.16 11.34
N ILE A 86 4.48 -0.29 11.91
CA ILE A 86 4.25 -1.00 13.18
C ILE A 86 4.57 -2.50 13.11
N GLY A 87 4.78 -3.04 11.92
CA GLY A 87 5.26 -4.41 11.71
C GLY A 87 6.74 -4.61 12.06
N LYS A 88 7.57 -3.56 11.96
CA LYS A 88 9.04 -3.66 12.10
C LYS A 88 9.49 -4.32 13.40
N PRO A 89 8.94 -4.01 14.59
CA PRO A 89 9.37 -4.68 15.83
C PRO A 89 9.19 -6.20 15.80
N LYS A 90 8.13 -6.70 15.15
CA LYS A 90 7.85 -8.15 15.07
C LYS A 90 8.62 -8.87 13.96
N THR A 91 9.14 -8.14 12.98
CA THR A 91 9.89 -8.70 11.84
C THR A 91 11.38 -8.39 11.88
N ARG A 92 11.84 -7.77 12.99
CA ARG A 92 13.25 -7.46 13.22
C ARG A 92 14.06 -8.75 13.25
N ASN A 93 15.00 -8.89 12.32
CA ASN A 93 15.98 -9.97 12.31
C ASN A 93 17.39 -9.39 12.27
N LEU A 94 18.30 -9.99 13.03
CA LEU A 94 19.73 -9.68 12.99
C LEU A 94 20.35 -10.40 11.79
N ILE A 95 21.16 -9.68 11.02
CA ILE A 95 21.90 -10.21 9.87
C ILE A 95 23.36 -10.39 10.30
N GLU A 96 24.00 -11.45 9.79
CA GLU A 96 25.44 -11.65 9.96
C GLU A 96 26.21 -10.40 9.49
N GLY A 97 27.15 -9.93 10.32
CA GLY A 97 27.88 -8.67 10.09
C GLY A 97 27.27 -7.42 10.75
N GLY A 98 26.29 -7.57 11.65
CA GLY A 98 25.76 -6.46 12.47
C GLY A 98 24.63 -5.66 11.81
N GLY A 99 24.04 -6.18 10.73
CA GLY A 99 22.89 -5.56 10.07
C GLY A 99 21.56 -5.93 10.73
N VAL A 100 20.51 -5.16 10.42
CA VAL A 100 19.12 -5.50 10.77
C VAL A 100 18.25 -5.47 9.52
N SER A 101 17.37 -6.47 9.38
CA SER A 101 16.31 -6.49 8.37
C SER A 101 14.92 -6.49 9.00
N PHE A 102 13.94 -6.07 8.20
CA PHE A 102 12.52 -6.03 8.55
C PHE A 102 11.68 -6.61 7.41
N HIS A 103 12.08 -7.77 6.87
CA HIS A 103 11.38 -8.37 5.73
C HIS A 103 9.90 -8.59 6.04
N HIS A 104 9.04 -8.27 5.07
CA HIS A 104 7.58 -8.44 5.16
C HIS A 104 6.89 -7.66 6.31
N HIS A 105 7.50 -6.57 6.80
CA HIS A 105 6.87 -5.75 7.83
C HIS A 105 5.58 -5.06 7.36
N GLU A 106 5.42 -4.83 6.06
CA GLU A 106 4.19 -4.31 5.46
C GLU A 106 3.01 -5.28 5.65
N VAL A 107 3.23 -6.58 5.50
CA VAL A 107 2.19 -7.61 5.67
C VAL A 107 1.84 -7.79 7.14
N VAL A 108 2.85 -7.82 8.02
CA VAL A 108 2.63 -7.91 9.47
C VAL A 108 1.98 -6.62 9.99
N GLY A 109 2.45 -5.47 9.53
CA GLY A 109 1.95 -4.14 9.85
C GLY A 109 0.48 -4.00 9.49
N ALA A 110 0.08 -4.39 8.28
CA ALA A 110 -1.31 -4.33 7.84
C ALA A 110 -2.25 -5.12 8.78
N ARG A 111 -1.85 -6.34 9.15
CA ARG A 111 -2.59 -7.18 10.11
C ARG A 111 -2.66 -6.55 11.50
N LEU A 112 -1.56 -5.95 11.97
CA LEU A 112 -1.52 -5.24 13.25
C LEU A 112 -2.44 -4.02 13.24
N SER A 113 -2.42 -3.23 12.16
CA SER A 113 -3.27 -2.05 11.98
C SER A 113 -4.73 -2.43 12.00
N LYS A 114 -5.12 -3.46 11.24
CA LYS A 114 -6.49 -4.01 11.24
C LYS A 114 -6.93 -4.40 12.64
N ASN A 115 -6.11 -5.16 13.37
CA ASN A 115 -6.43 -5.63 14.71
C ASN A 115 -6.55 -4.47 15.73
N ARG A 116 -5.63 -3.51 15.68
CA ARG A 116 -5.65 -2.33 16.54
C ARG A 116 -6.89 -1.49 16.30
N MET A 117 -7.21 -1.21 15.05
CA MET A 117 -8.37 -0.39 14.70
C MET A 117 -9.69 -1.08 15.03
N LYS A 118 -9.78 -2.42 14.89
CA LYS A 118 -10.91 -3.21 15.41
C LYS A 118 -11.05 -3.09 16.92
N ALA A 119 -9.94 -3.19 17.67
CA ALA A 119 -9.97 -3.02 19.13
C ALA A 119 -10.43 -1.61 19.55
N LEU A 120 -10.07 -0.59 18.76
CA LEU A 120 -10.53 0.79 18.93
C LEU A 120 -11.96 1.02 18.39
N ARG A 121 -12.58 0.03 17.74
CA ARG A 121 -13.93 0.10 17.15
C ARG A 121 -14.06 1.18 16.07
N PHE A 122 -13.09 1.26 15.17
CA PHE A 122 -13.30 1.97 13.90
C PHE A 122 -14.28 1.21 13.00
N ASP A 123 -14.91 1.90 12.06
CA ASP A 123 -15.73 1.30 11.01
C ASP A 123 -14.88 0.47 10.03
N ASN A 124 -15.52 -0.48 9.35
CA ASN A 124 -14.82 -1.42 8.46
C ASN A 124 -14.18 -0.71 7.26
N GLU A 125 -14.82 0.32 6.71
CA GLU A 125 -14.31 1.05 5.55
C GLU A 125 -12.97 1.73 5.87
N THR A 126 -12.90 2.44 7.00
CA THR A 126 -11.66 3.06 7.49
C THR A 126 -10.59 2.01 7.80
N ILE A 127 -10.98 0.87 8.41
CA ILE A 127 -10.06 -0.24 8.69
C ILE A 127 -9.45 -0.80 7.42
N ASP A 128 -10.28 -1.14 6.43
CA ASP A 128 -9.85 -1.79 5.21
C ASP A 128 -8.99 -0.82 4.36
N ALA A 129 -9.30 0.48 4.38
CA ALA A 129 -8.50 1.50 3.73
C ALA A 129 -7.09 1.63 4.34
N VAL A 130 -7.01 1.75 5.67
CA VAL A 130 -5.72 1.85 6.37
C VAL A 130 -4.91 0.55 6.23
N GLU A 131 -5.54 -0.61 6.36
CA GLU A 131 -4.89 -1.91 6.14
C GLU A 131 -4.28 -2.00 4.74
N THR A 132 -5.03 -1.60 3.71
CA THR A 132 -4.58 -1.60 2.32
C THR A 132 -3.39 -0.66 2.12
N LEU A 133 -3.47 0.58 2.62
CA LEU A 133 -2.35 1.54 2.52
C LEU A 133 -1.09 1.04 3.23
N VAL A 134 -1.23 0.48 4.43
CA VAL A 134 -0.11 -0.12 5.17
C VAL A 134 0.46 -1.34 4.43
N ALA A 135 -0.37 -2.17 3.80
CA ALA A 135 0.12 -3.30 3.01
C ALA A 135 0.89 -2.85 1.74
N LEU A 136 0.50 -1.72 1.16
CA LEU A 136 1.05 -1.23 -0.11
C LEU A 136 2.19 -0.21 0.04
N HIS A 137 2.50 0.28 1.24
CA HIS A 137 3.41 1.43 1.41
C HIS A 137 4.82 1.21 0.83
N LEU A 138 5.33 -0.03 0.82
CA LEU A 138 6.63 -0.35 0.22
C LEU A 138 6.58 -0.62 -1.29
N ARG A 139 5.39 -0.70 -1.90
CA ARG A 139 5.25 -1.12 -3.31
C ARG A 139 6.08 -0.26 -4.23
N PHE A 140 6.20 1.04 -3.95
CA PHE A 140 7.04 1.92 -4.75
C PHE A 140 8.53 1.55 -4.67
N HIS A 141 9.02 1.26 -3.46
CA HIS A 141 10.41 0.92 -3.21
C HIS A 141 10.80 -0.48 -3.69
N GLY A 142 9.83 -1.39 -3.82
CA GLY A 142 10.05 -2.75 -4.32
C GLY A 142 10.52 -2.85 -5.77
N TYR A 143 10.35 -1.80 -6.58
CA TYR A 143 10.81 -1.76 -7.98
C TYR A 143 12.24 -1.23 -8.16
N GLY A 144 12.90 -0.78 -7.07
CA GLY A 144 14.32 -0.43 -7.05
C GLY A 144 14.72 0.74 -7.98
N ASP A 145 15.94 0.67 -8.52
CA ASP A 145 16.49 1.61 -9.52
C ASP A 145 16.06 1.26 -10.97
N GLY A 146 15.17 0.27 -11.15
CA GLY A 146 14.67 -0.15 -12.46
C GLY A 146 13.53 0.74 -12.97
N GLU A 147 13.34 0.77 -14.29
CA GLU A 147 12.19 1.46 -14.89
C GLU A 147 10.89 0.72 -14.57
N TRP A 148 9.87 1.47 -14.17
CA TRP A 148 8.50 0.96 -14.00
C TRP A 148 7.95 0.51 -15.34
N THR A 149 7.67 -0.77 -15.52
CA THR A 149 6.99 -1.27 -16.73
C THR A 149 5.50 -0.92 -16.70
N ASP A 150 4.84 -0.85 -17.86
CA ASP A 150 3.38 -0.59 -17.89
C ASP A 150 2.60 -1.63 -17.09
N SER A 151 3.04 -2.88 -17.12
CA SER A 151 2.46 -3.94 -16.29
C SER A 151 2.60 -3.70 -14.79
N ALA A 152 3.76 -3.20 -14.34
CA ALA A 152 3.96 -2.80 -12.95
C ALA A 152 3.04 -1.62 -12.57
N VAL A 153 2.88 -0.65 -13.47
CA VAL A 153 1.99 0.50 -13.28
C VAL A 153 0.53 0.05 -13.17
N ARG A 154 0.04 -0.79 -14.10
CA ARG A 154 -1.33 -1.34 -14.04
C ARG A 154 -1.60 -2.06 -12.72
N ARG A 155 -0.67 -2.91 -12.27
CA ARG A 155 -0.81 -3.62 -10.99
C ARG A 155 -0.82 -2.66 -9.81
N TYR A 156 0.04 -1.64 -9.82
CA TYR A 156 0.07 -0.63 -8.77
C TYR A 156 -1.25 0.14 -8.65
N VAL A 157 -1.80 0.59 -9.78
CA VAL A 157 -3.10 1.29 -9.81
C VAL A 157 -4.25 0.36 -9.39
N ARG A 158 -4.28 -0.86 -9.93
CA ARG A 158 -5.32 -1.86 -9.58
C ARG A 158 -5.32 -2.18 -8.09
N ASP A 159 -4.15 -2.44 -7.51
CA ASP A 159 -4.03 -2.83 -6.11
C ASP A 159 -4.40 -1.68 -5.17
N ALA A 160 -4.10 -0.43 -5.55
CA ALA A 160 -4.47 0.75 -4.77
C ALA A 160 -5.96 1.11 -4.93
N GLY A 161 -6.55 0.89 -6.11
CA GLY A 161 -7.93 1.24 -6.42
C GLY A 161 -8.24 2.71 -6.11
N ASP A 162 -9.33 2.96 -5.38
CA ASP A 162 -9.75 4.30 -4.97
C ASP A 162 -8.78 4.99 -4.00
N LEU A 163 -7.84 4.24 -3.41
CA LEU A 163 -6.83 4.75 -2.47
C LEU A 163 -5.54 5.18 -3.17
N LEU A 164 -5.51 5.21 -4.51
CA LEU A 164 -4.31 5.57 -5.27
C LEU A 164 -3.71 6.92 -4.84
N THR A 165 -4.54 7.95 -4.68
CA THR A 165 -4.08 9.27 -4.23
C THR A 165 -3.56 9.23 -2.79
N HIS A 166 -4.20 8.48 -1.89
CA HIS A 166 -3.70 8.27 -0.53
C HIS A 166 -2.34 7.56 -0.54
N LEU A 167 -2.16 6.56 -1.40
CA LEU A 167 -0.91 5.84 -1.55
C LEU A 167 0.20 6.76 -2.10
N HIS A 168 -0.14 7.69 -3.01
CA HIS A 168 0.77 8.74 -3.46
C HIS A 168 1.23 9.66 -2.33
N VAL A 169 0.30 10.10 -1.49
CA VAL A 169 0.62 10.93 -0.31
C VAL A 169 1.52 10.15 0.66
N LEU A 170 1.15 8.91 0.99
CA LEU A 170 1.89 8.09 1.94
C LEU A 170 3.31 7.83 1.46
N THR A 171 3.48 7.43 0.20
CA THR A 171 4.79 7.10 -0.37
C THR A 171 5.72 8.32 -0.40
N ARG A 172 5.19 9.49 -0.76
CA ARG A 172 5.99 10.73 -0.75
C ARG A 172 6.37 11.14 0.67
N ALA A 173 5.45 11.00 1.61
CA ALA A 173 5.68 11.29 3.03
C ALA A 173 6.67 10.31 3.69
N ASP A 174 6.79 9.09 3.18
CA ASP A 174 7.73 8.09 3.71
C ASP A 174 9.20 8.39 3.33
N CYS A 175 9.41 9.30 2.36
CA CYS A 175 10.73 9.73 1.93
C CYS A 175 11.40 10.69 2.94
N THR A 176 11.87 10.16 4.07
CA THR A 176 12.46 10.95 5.18
C THR A 176 13.99 11.17 5.10
N THR A 177 14.59 10.98 3.93
CA THR A 177 16.05 11.17 3.77
C THR A 177 16.48 12.62 3.96
N ARG A 178 17.46 12.87 4.84
CA ARG A 178 18.07 14.21 5.01
C ARG A 178 19.01 14.60 3.87
N ASN A 179 19.38 13.66 3.00
CA ASN A 179 20.19 13.94 1.81
C ASN A 179 19.31 14.50 0.69
N ALA A 180 19.42 15.81 0.44
CA ALA A 180 18.64 16.53 -0.56
C ALA A 180 18.74 15.91 -1.96
N LYS A 181 19.94 15.52 -2.42
CA LYS A 181 20.11 14.87 -3.73
C LYS A 181 19.36 13.55 -3.83
N LYS A 182 19.33 12.77 -2.75
CA LYS A 182 18.58 11.50 -2.71
C LYS A 182 17.07 11.74 -2.66
N ALA A 183 16.62 12.74 -1.90
CA ALA A 183 15.21 13.15 -1.87
C ALA A 183 14.75 13.62 -3.25
N ASP A 184 15.49 14.52 -3.89
CA ASP A 184 15.17 15.04 -5.23
C ASP A 184 15.10 13.94 -6.28
N ARG A 185 16.02 12.97 -6.21
CA ARG A 185 16.01 11.82 -7.12
C ARG A 185 14.75 10.97 -6.93
N LEU A 186 14.41 10.64 -5.68
CA LEU A 186 13.20 9.86 -5.37
C LEU A 186 11.94 10.60 -5.78
N ALA A 187 11.87 11.92 -5.52
CA ALA A 187 10.75 12.76 -5.93
C ALA A 187 10.56 12.74 -7.45
N ARG A 188 11.64 12.94 -8.23
CA ARG A 188 11.59 12.88 -9.70
C ARG A 188 11.17 11.51 -10.23
N THR A 189 11.67 10.43 -9.62
CA THR A 189 11.25 9.07 -9.98
C THR A 189 9.76 8.87 -9.72
N TYR A 190 9.25 9.38 -8.59
CA TYR A 190 7.83 9.31 -8.26
C TYR A 190 6.96 10.17 -9.18
N ASP A 191 7.41 11.38 -9.53
CA ASP A 191 6.75 12.24 -10.51
C ASP A 191 6.64 11.55 -11.88
N GLY A 192 7.69 10.84 -12.31
CA GLY A 192 7.69 10.04 -13.52
C GLY A 192 6.67 8.89 -13.48
N LEU A 193 6.50 8.24 -12.32
CA LEU A 193 5.48 7.23 -12.13
C LEU A 193 4.07 7.82 -12.22
N GLU A 194 3.78 8.94 -11.53
CA GLU A 194 2.47 9.60 -11.59
C GLU A 194 2.14 10.05 -13.04
N ALA A 195 3.12 10.58 -13.77
CA ALA A 195 2.93 10.95 -15.17
C ALA A 195 2.62 9.73 -16.06
N ARG A 196 3.28 8.59 -15.83
CA ARG A 196 3.02 7.35 -16.56
C ARG A 196 1.65 6.77 -16.22
N ILE A 197 1.23 6.84 -14.95
CA ILE A 197 -0.13 6.48 -14.52
C ILE A 197 -1.16 7.34 -15.26
N ALA A 198 -0.96 8.66 -15.30
CA ALA A 198 -1.88 9.57 -15.97
C ALA A 198 -2.02 9.22 -17.46
N LYS A 199 -0.88 9.05 -18.16
CA LYS A 199 -0.86 8.65 -19.57
C LYS A 199 -1.61 7.33 -19.82
N LEU A 200 -1.29 6.28 -19.07
CA LEU A 200 -1.96 4.99 -19.24
C LEU A 200 -3.43 5.04 -18.84
N SER A 201 -3.81 5.88 -17.86
CA SER A 201 -5.21 6.05 -17.46
C SER A 201 -6.05 6.65 -18.58
N GLU A 202 -5.49 7.59 -19.35
CA GLU A 202 -6.12 8.17 -20.55
C GLU A 202 -6.22 7.14 -21.69
N GLU A 203 -5.19 6.29 -21.86
CA GLU A 203 -5.13 5.29 -22.93
C GLU A 203 -6.00 4.05 -22.67
N GLU A 204 -6.12 3.60 -21.42
CA GLU A 204 -6.64 2.26 -21.07
C GLU A 204 -7.78 2.24 -20.03
N GLU A 205 -8.25 3.39 -19.52
CA GLU A 205 -9.18 3.48 -18.37
C GLU A 205 -8.70 2.65 -17.15
N LEU A 206 -7.48 2.92 -16.66
CA LEU A 206 -6.84 2.12 -15.58
C LEU A 206 -7.65 2.01 -14.27
N SER A 207 -8.61 2.91 -14.01
CA SER A 207 -9.49 2.80 -12.83
C SER A 207 -10.53 1.69 -12.95
N LYS A 208 -10.73 1.12 -14.15
CA LYS A 208 -11.73 0.09 -14.45
C LYS A 208 -11.14 -1.08 -15.22
N ILE A 209 -9.89 -1.47 -14.89
CA ILE A 209 -9.26 -2.56 -15.64
C ILE A 209 -10.08 -3.84 -15.49
N ARG A 210 -10.48 -4.38 -16.64
CA ARG A 210 -11.24 -5.61 -16.78
C ARG A 210 -10.63 -6.44 -17.92
N PRO A 211 -10.81 -7.76 -17.90
CA PRO A 211 -10.50 -8.60 -19.05
C PRO A 211 -11.21 -8.10 -20.32
N ASP A 212 -10.62 -8.34 -21.48
CA ASP A 212 -11.23 -7.99 -22.77
C ASP A 212 -12.43 -8.88 -23.13
N LEU A 213 -12.64 -9.99 -22.40
CA LEU A 213 -13.79 -10.89 -22.53
C LEU A 213 -14.52 -11.02 -21.18
N ASP A 214 -15.85 -11.00 -21.21
CA ASP A 214 -16.66 -11.23 -20.03
C ASP A 214 -16.97 -12.73 -19.78
N GLY A 215 -17.59 -13.02 -18.64
CA GLY A 215 -17.92 -14.40 -18.27
C GLY A 215 -18.90 -15.09 -19.23
N ALA A 216 -19.79 -14.34 -19.88
CA ALA A 216 -20.74 -14.89 -20.85
C ALA A 216 -20.02 -15.28 -22.15
N GLN A 217 -19.12 -14.42 -22.65
CA GLN A 217 -18.25 -14.70 -23.78
C GLN A 217 -17.37 -15.92 -23.49
N VAL A 218 -16.73 -15.98 -22.31
CA VAL A 218 -15.92 -17.14 -21.89
C VAL A 218 -16.74 -18.44 -21.91
N MET A 219 -17.94 -18.45 -21.33
CA MET A 219 -18.81 -19.63 -21.34
C MET A 219 -19.19 -20.07 -22.75
N SER A 220 -19.53 -19.11 -23.61
CA SER A 220 -19.89 -19.36 -25.01
C SER A 220 -18.71 -19.91 -25.82
N LEU A 221 -17.52 -19.30 -25.71
CA LEU A 221 -16.32 -19.67 -26.44
C LEU A 221 -15.78 -21.05 -26.03
N LEU A 222 -15.82 -21.35 -24.73
CA LEU A 222 -15.31 -22.61 -24.19
C LEU A 222 -16.35 -23.74 -24.18
N GLY A 223 -17.63 -23.42 -24.41
CA GLY A 223 -18.74 -24.38 -24.36
C GLY A 223 -18.96 -24.95 -22.95
N ILE A 224 -18.75 -24.14 -21.91
CA ILE A 224 -18.86 -24.56 -20.50
C ILE A 224 -20.01 -23.86 -19.79
N LYS A 225 -20.56 -24.54 -18.78
CA LYS A 225 -21.57 -23.98 -17.87
C LYS A 225 -20.91 -23.13 -16.76
N PRO A 226 -21.69 -22.27 -16.05
CA PRO A 226 -21.20 -21.55 -14.89
C PRO A 226 -20.51 -22.49 -13.90
N SER A 227 -19.22 -22.26 -13.66
CA SER A 227 -18.35 -23.15 -12.87
C SER A 227 -17.08 -22.42 -12.43
N ALA A 228 -16.31 -23.02 -11.53
CA ALA A 228 -15.02 -22.49 -11.09
C ALA A 228 -14.02 -22.29 -12.24
N ASP A 229 -14.17 -23.02 -13.34
CA ASP A 229 -13.29 -22.89 -14.50
C ASP A 229 -13.54 -21.58 -15.28
N VAL A 230 -14.74 -21.01 -15.22
CA VAL A 230 -15.02 -19.67 -15.76
C VAL A 230 -14.21 -18.62 -14.98
N GLY A 231 -14.15 -18.74 -13.65
CA GLY A 231 -13.34 -17.87 -12.81
C GLY A 231 -11.85 -17.94 -13.17
N LYS A 232 -11.30 -19.15 -13.28
CA LYS A 232 -9.90 -19.35 -13.68
C LYS A 232 -9.58 -18.78 -15.07
N ALA A 233 -10.53 -18.86 -16.00
CA ALA A 233 -10.38 -18.28 -17.34
C ALA A 233 -10.37 -16.75 -17.28
N LEU A 234 -11.26 -16.14 -16.48
CA LEU A 234 -11.26 -14.70 -16.26
C LEU A 234 -9.99 -14.22 -15.54
N ASP A 235 -9.49 -14.99 -14.56
CA ASP A 235 -8.22 -14.70 -13.88
C ASP A 235 -7.05 -14.72 -14.87
N PHE A 236 -7.00 -15.74 -15.75
CA PHE A 236 -6.00 -15.82 -16.81
C PHE A 236 -6.05 -14.63 -17.77
N LEU A 237 -7.24 -14.26 -18.23
CA LEU A 237 -7.43 -13.10 -19.10
C LEU A 237 -7.09 -11.79 -18.39
N MET A 238 -7.35 -11.69 -17.09
CA MET A 238 -6.97 -10.54 -16.28
C MET A 238 -5.45 -10.43 -16.17
N GLU A 239 -4.74 -11.52 -15.94
CA GLU A 239 -3.27 -11.53 -15.94
C GLU A 239 -2.69 -11.09 -17.29
N LEU A 240 -3.24 -11.59 -18.41
CA LEU A 240 -2.87 -11.12 -19.75
C LEU A 240 -3.10 -9.62 -19.93
N ARG A 241 -4.26 -9.12 -19.47
CA ARG A 241 -4.59 -7.69 -19.48
C ARG A 241 -3.60 -6.88 -18.64
N MET A 242 -3.18 -7.38 -17.48
CA MET A 242 -2.15 -6.74 -16.65
C MET A 242 -0.79 -6.71 -17.35
N GLU A 243 -0.41 -7.79 -18.03
CA GLU A 243 0.89 -7.94 -18.67
C GLU A 243 1.02 -7.09 -19.93
N HIS A 244 0.05 -7.19 -20.83
CA HIS A 244 0.14 -6.64 -22.18
C HIS A 244 -0.72 -5.39 -22.41
N GLY A 245 -1.64 -5.07 -21.50
CA GLY A 245 -2.67 -4.05 -21.73
C GLY A 245 -3.81 -4.59 -22.59
N PRO A 246 -4.63 -3.73 -23.20
CA PRO A 246 -5.69 -4.14 -24.10
C PRO A 246 -5.17 -5.01 -25.23
N LEU A 247 -5.66 -6.25 -25.32
CA LEU A 247 -5.35 -7.17 -26.40
C LEU A 247 -6.38 -7.08 -27.53
N GLY A 248 -7.61 -6.66 -27.19
CA GLY A 248 -8.76 -6.73 -28.07
C GLY A 248 -9.38 -8.12 -28.09
N GLU A 249 -10.66 -8.18 -28.46
CA GLU A 249 -11.49 -9.39 -28.37
C GLU A 249 -10.90 -10.58 -29.14
N GLU A 250 -10.36 -10.34 -30.33
CA GLU A 250 -9.81 -11.39 -31.20
C GLU A 250 -8.59 -12.08 -30.58
N ARG A 251 -7.58 -11.30 -30.17
CA ARG A 251 -6.38 -11.85 -29.54
C ARG A 251 -6.71 -12.49 -28.20
N ALA A 252 -7.54 -11.85 -27.38
CA ALA A 252 -7.98 -12.42 -26.09
C ALA A 252 -8.67 -13.78 -26.28
N THR A 253 -9.50 -13.93 -27.32
CA THR A 253 -10.15 -15.20 -27.66
C THR A 253 -9.14 -16.27 -28.06
N GLN A 254 -8.14 -15.93 -28.88
CA GLN A 254 -7.10 -16.87 -29.29
C GLN A 254 -6.30 -17.39 -28.09
N GLU A 255 -5.85 -16.48 -27.21
CA GLU A 255 -5.11 -16.82 -26.00
C GLU A 255 -5.95 -17.69 -25.04
N LEU A 256 -7.22 -17.33 -24.84
CA LEU A 256 -8.16 -18.10 -24.01
C LEU A 256 -8.29 -19.55 -24.50
N LEU A 257 -8.49 -19.75 -25.81
CA LEU A 257 -8.65 -21.07 -26.40
C LEU A 257 -7.36 -21.89 -26.33
N GLN A 258 -6.19 -21.26 -26.50
CA GLN A 258 -4.89 -21.93 -26.36
C GLN A 258 -4.65 -22.39 -24.92
N TRP A 259 -4.86 -21.50 -23.94
CA TRP A 259 -4.76 -21.81 -22.52
C TRP A 259 -5.70 -22.95 -22.11
N TRP A 260 -6.95 -22.93 -22.60
CA TRP A 260 -7.93 -23.96 -22.29
C TRP A 260 -7.53 -25.33 -22.85
N LYS A 261 -7.00 -25.39 -24.07
CA LYS A 261 -6.50 -26.63 -24.68
C LYS A 261 -5.35 -27.23 -23.89
N ALA A 262 -4.36 -26.41 -23.50
CA ALA A 262 -3.20 -26.85 -22.72
C ALA A 262 -3.61 -27.46 -21.37
N ARG A 263 -4.68 -26.94 -20.73
CA ARG A 263 -5.19 -27.51 -19.47
C ARG A 263 -5.90 -28.86 -19.62
N ARG A 264 -6.45 -29.17 -20.78
CA ARG A 264 -7.16 -30.45 -21.04
C ARG A 264 -6.24 -31.56 -21.55
N HIS A 265 -5.04 -31.19 -22.01
CA HIS A 265 -3.99 -32.11 -22.45
C HIS A 265 -2.66 -31.75 -21.76
N PRO A 266 -2.51 -32.06 -20.46
CA PRO A 266 -1.26 -31.83 -19.73
C PRO A 266 -0.11 -32.70 -20.23
#